data_AF-A0A528D9U9-F1
#
_entry.id   AF-A0A528D9U9-F1
#
_cell.length_a   1.000
_cell.length_b   1.000
_cell.length_c   1.000
_cell.angle_alpha   90.00
_cell.angle_beta   90.00
_cell.angle_gamma   90.00
#
_symmetry.space_group_name_H-M   'P 1'
#
loop_
_entity.id
_entity.type
_entity.pdbx_description
1 polymer ?
#
loop_
_entity_poly.entity_id
_entity_poly.type
_entity_poly.pdbx_seq_one_letter_code
_entity_poly.pdbx_strand_id
1 'polypeptide(L)'
;AGGIILMAAAALALIVANSPLAGTYFAALHAYLGPLSVSHWINDGLMAVFFLLVGLEIKREMLDGQLSTWPRRVLPGIAAAGGMVFPAFVYVLINRDNQAALSGWAIPTATDIA
;
A
#
# COMPACT_ATOMS: atom_id res chain seq x y z
N ALA A 1 19.63 0.40 -3.90
CA ALA A 1 19.26 0.00 -5.28
C ALA A 1 17.74 -0.15 -5.43
N GLY A 2 17.04 -0.83 -4.51
CA GLY A 2 15.58 -1.03 -4.56
C GLY A 2 14.77 0.25 -4.79
N GLY A 3 14.94 1.28 -3.96
CA GLY A 3 14.22 2.56 -4.14
C GLY A 3 14.44 3.24 -5.50
N ILE A 4 15.64 3.16 -6.08
CA ILE A 4 15.91 3.72 -7.42
C ILE A 4 15.14 2.95 -8.50
N ILE A 5 15.09 1.62 -8.38
CA ILE A 5 14.34 0.77 -9.31
C ILE A 5 12.83 1.05 -9.18
N LEU A 6 12.32 1.21 -7.96
CA LEU A 6 10.93 1.57 -7.71
C LEU A 6 10.58 2.91 -8.36
N MET A 7 11.40 3.95 -8.14
CA MET A 7 11.22 5.26 -8.76
C MET A 7 11.27 5.19 -10.29
N ALA A 8 12.20 4.41 -10.85
CA ALA A 8 12.29 4.22 -12.29
C ALA A 8 11.05 3.50 -12.85
N ALA A 9 10.55 2.47 -12.16
CA ALA A 9 9.34 1.76 -12.56
C ALA A 9 8.10 2.68 -12.53
N ALA A 10 7.97 3.51 -11.49
CA ALA A 10 6.89 4.51 -11.40
C ALA A 10 6.98 5.55 -12.52
N ALA A 11 8.19 6.06 -12.81
CA ALA A 11 8.41 7.01 -13.90
C ALA A 11 8.07 6.38 -15.26
N LEU A 12 8.48 5.14 -15.51
CA LEU A 12 8.13 4.40 -16.73
C LEU A 12 6.62 4.18 -16.84
N ALA A 13 5.95 3.83 -15.74
CA ALA A 13 4.49 3.68 -15.73
C ALA A 13 3.78 4.99 -16.11
N LEU A 14 4.24 6.13 -15.57
CA LEU A 14 3.71 7.45 -15.94
C LEU A 14 3.94 7.78 -17.42
N ILE A 15 5.13 7.49 -17.95
CA ILE A 15 5.45 7.71 -19.36
C ILE A 15 4.52 6.88 -20.24
N VAL A 16 4.37 5.58 -19.96
CA VAL A 16 3.52 4.67 -20.73
C VAL A 16 2.06 5.12 -20.67
N ALA A 17 1.55 5.43 -19.47
CA ALA A 17 0.17 5.84 -19.25
C ALA A 17 -0.22 7.17 -19.93
N ASN A 18 0.75 8.04 -20.23
CA ASN A 18 0.54 9.32 -20.91
C ASN A 18 1.00 9.32 -22.39
N SER A 19 1.36 8.15 -22.93
CA SER A 19 1.82 8.00 -24.31
C SER A 19 0.72 7.42 -25.22
N PRO A 20 0.94 7.33 -26.55
CA PRO A 20 0.01 6.63 -27.47
C PRO A 20 -0.23 5.15 -27.10
N LEU A 21 0.65 4.54 -26.29
CA LEU A 21 0.50 3.18 -25.78
C LEU A 21 -0.51 3.08 -24.62
N ALA A 22 -1.04 4.19 -24.11
CA ALA A 22 -1.96 4.19 -22.97
C ALA A 22 -3.19 3.29 -23.22
N GLY A 23 -3.76 3.34 -24.43
CA GLY A 23 -4.93 2.53 -24.79
C GLY A 23 -4.67 1.03 -24.68
N THR A 24 -3.52 0.55 -25.20
CA THR A 24 -3.15 -0.87 -25.11
C THR A 24 -2.75 -1.27 -23.70
N TYR A 25 -2.05 -0.38 -22.97
CA TYR A 25 -1.67 -0.58 -21.58
C TYR A 25 -2.89 -0.78 -20.66
N PHE A 26 -3.85 0.14 -20.71
CA PHE A 26 -5.07 0.02 -19.91
C PHE A 26 -5.97 -1.12 -20.37
N ALA A 27 -6.08 -1.39 -21.68
CA ALA A 27 -6.84 -2.53 -22.18
C ALA A 27 -6.27 -3.86 -21.68
N ALA A 28 -4.94 -4.01 -21.64
CA ALA A 28 -4.29 -5.21 -21.10
C ALA A 28 -4.55 -5.36 -19.60
N LEU A 29 -4.45 -4.28 -18.81
CA LEU A 29 -4.71 -4.32 -17.37
C LEU A 29 -6.17 -4.62 -17.00
N HIS A 30 -7.12 -4.15 -17.80
CA HIS A 30 -8.55 -4.39 -17.59
C HIS A 30 -9.05 -5.67 -18.29
N ALA A 31 -8.19 -6.39 -19.02
CA ALA A 31 -8.57 -7.66 -19.62
C ALA A 31 -8.93 -8.66 -18.52
N TYR A 32 -10.05 -9.35 -18.68
CA TYR A 32 -10.51 -10.35 -17.72
C TYR A 32 -9.86 -11.70 -17.97
N LEU A 33 -9.27 -12.26 -16.92
CA LEU A 33 -8.74 -13.62 -16.89
C LEU A 33 -9.55 -14.41 -15.85
N GLY A 34 -10.63 -15.04 -16.31
CA GLY A 34 -11.60 -15.68 -15.43
C GLY A 34 -12.43 -14.65 -14.65
N PRO A 35 -12.55 -14.76 -13.32
CA PRO A 35 -13.43 -13.89 -12.53
C PRO A 35 -12.86 -12.49 -12.27
N LEU A 36 -11.56 -12.28 -12.50
CA LEU A 36 -10.85 -11.04 -12.15
C LEU A 36 -10.13 -10.45 -13.37
N SER A 37 -9.91 -9.13 -13.36
CA SER A 37 -9.03 -8.48 -14.34
C SER A 37 -7.56 -8.82 -14.10
N VAL A 38 -6.74 -8.67 -15.14
CA VAL A 38 -5.27 -8.79 -15.03
C VAL A 38 -4.73 -7.92 -13.90
N SER A 39 -5.22 -6.67 -13.77
CA SER A 39 -4.82 -5.77 -12.69
C SER A 39 -5.13 -6.31 -11.30
N HIS A 40 -6.31 -6.93 -11.09
CA HIS A 40 -6.67 -7.53 -9.81
C HIS A 40 -5.80 -8.75 -9.50
N TRP A 41 -5.56 -9.63 -10.49
CA TRP A 41 -4.65 -10.77 -10.32
C TRP A 41 -3.24 -10.35 -9.92
N ILE A 42 -2.71 -9.32 -10.60
CA ILE A 42 -1.38 -8.77 -10.30
C ILE A 42 -1.36 -8.19 -8.88
N ASN A 43 -2.37 -7.39 -8.52
CA ASN A 43 -2.45 -6.77 -7.20
C ASN A 43 -2.51 -7.84 -6.10
N ASP A 44 -3.48 -8.75 -6.16
CA ASP A 44 -3.67 -9.77 -5.13
C ASP A 44 -2.45 -10.69 -5.04
N GLY A 45 -1.88 -11.10 -6.17
CA GLY A 45 -0.70 -11.96 -6.21
C GLY A 45 0.55 -11.30 -5.63
N LEU A 46 0.87 -10.07 -6.05
CA LEU A 46 2.06 -9.36 -5.56
C LEU A 46 1.87 -8.92 -4.10
N MET A 47 0.69 -8.46 -3.71
CA MET A 47 0.40 -8.07 -2.33
C MET A 47 0.44 -9.28 -1.38
N ALA A 48 0.01 -10.46 -1.82
CA ALA A 48 0.12 -11.68 -1.01
C ALA A 48 1.59 -12.02 -0.70
N VAL A 49 2.48 -11.93 -1.69
CA VAL A 49 3.92 -12.16 -1.49
C VAL A 49 4.54 -11.07 -0.61
N PHE A 50 4.17 -9.81 -0.84
CA PHE A 50 4.65 -8.68 -0.04
C PHE A 50 4.24 -8.82 1.43
N PHE A 51 2.96 -9.08 1.72
CA PHE A 51 2.47 -9.25 3.08
C PHE A 51 2.98 -10.53 3.75
N LEU A 52 3.30 -11.57 2.99
CA LEU A 52 4.02 -12.73 3.54
C LEU A 52 5.39 -12.30 4.08
N LEU A 53 6.16 -11.54 3.30
CA LEU A 53 7.47 -11.04 3.73
C LEU A 53 7.35 -10.09 4.94
N VAL A 54 6.40 -9.16 4.91
CA VAL A 54 6.10 -8.26 6.05
C VAL A 54 5.69 -9.06 7.28
N GLY A 55 4.85 -10.08 7.14
CA GLY A 55 4.40 -10.92 8.24
C GLY A 55 5.55 -11.72 8.88
N LEU A 56 6.47 -12.24 8.07
CA LEU A 56 7.68 -12.91 8.56
C LEU A 56 8.61 -11.93 9.29
N GLU A 57 8.75 -10.70 8.78
CA GLU A 57 9.55 -9.65 9.40
C GLU A 57 8.97 -9.22 10.76
N ILE A 58 7.66 -8.97 10.84
CA ILE A 58 6.97 -8.66 12.10
C ILE A 58 7.14 -9.80 13.09
N LYS A 59 7.00 -11.06 12.66
CA LYS A 59 7.22 -12.22 13.53
C LYS A 59 8.67 -12.24 14.06
N ARG A 60 9.67 -11.99 13.21
CA ARG A 60 11.08 -11.90 13.60
C ARG A 60 11.29 -10.81 14.65
N GLU A 61 10.76 -9.61 14.41
CA GLU A 61 10.84 -8.48 15.34
C GLU A 61 10.17 -8.78 16.70
N MET A 62 9.06 -9.53 16.68
CA MET A 62 8.32 -9.92 17.88
C MET A 62 9.01 -11.00 18.72
N LEU A 63 9.86 -11.82 18.12
CA LEU A 63 10.58 -12.89 18.80
C LEU A 63 11.91 -12.37 19.36
N ASP A 64 12.74 -11.80 18.49
CA ASP A 64 14.15 -11.48 18.83
C ASP A 64 14.52 -10.00 18.58
N GLY A 65 13.58 -9.18 18.09
CA GLY A 65 13.87 -7.80 17.67
C GLY A 65 13.44 -6.71 18.67
N GLN A 66 13.17 -5.53 18.14
CA GLN A 66 12.72 -4.35 18.88
C GLN A 66 11.30 -4.52 19.40
N LEU A 67 10.51 -5.39 18.77
CA LEU A 67 9.19 -5.74 19.26
C LEU A 67 9.22 -6.96 20.18
N SER A 68 10.35 -7.37 20.77
CA SER A 68 10.42 -8.58 21.61
C SER A 68 9.87 -8.40 23.03
N THR A 69 9.96 -7.21 23.62
CA THR A 69 9.54 -6.97 25.03
C THR A 69 8.46 -5.90 25.12
N TRP A 70 7.59 -6.00 26.14
CA TRP A 70 6.51 -5.04 26.37
C TRP A 70 6.97 -3.58 26.38
N PRO A 71 8.01 -3.18 27.14
CA PRO A 71 8.47 -1.79 27.16
C PRO A 71 8.90 -1.27 25.80
N ARG A 72 9.50 -2.14 24.96
CA ARG A 72 9.97 -1.76 23.62
C ARG A 72 8.86 -1.73 22.58
N ARG A 73 7.81 -2.56 22.71
CA ARG A 73 6.65 -2.60 21.80
C ARG A 73 5.71 -1.41 21.98
N VAL A 74 5.57 -0.89 23.20
CA VAL A 74 4.56 0.14 23.52
C VAL A 74 4.81 1.44 22.76
N LEU A 75 6.06 1.93 22.72
CA LEU A 75 6.37 3.20 22.06
C LEU A 75 6.11 3.15 20.54
N PRO A 76 6.62 2.17 19.76
CA PRO A 76 6.27 1.99 18.35
C PRO A 76 4.77 1.75 18.14
N GLY A 77 4.11 1.00 19.02
CA GLY A 77 2.68 0.74 18.93
C GLY A 77 1.83 2.01 19.04
N ILE A 78 2.13 2.88 20.01
CA ILE A 78 1.45 4.17 20.16
C ILE A 78 1.78 5.10 19.01
N ALA A 79 3.05 5.15 18.58
CA ALA A 79 3.46 5.98 17.45
C ALA A 79 2.75 5.58 16.15
N ALA A 80 2.65 4.27 15.87
CA ALA A 80 1.92 3.74 14.71
C ALA A 80 0.41 4.02 14.81
N ALA A 81 -0.19 3.81 15.98
CA ALA A 81 -1.60 4.12 16.19
C ALA A 81 -1.89 5.62 15.99
N GLY A 82 -1.06 6.52 16.52
CA GLY A 82 -1.17 7.95 16.29
C GLY A 82 -0.97 8.33 14.82
N GLY A 83 0.04 7.73 14.17
CA GLY A 83 0.32 7.90 12.74
C GLY A 83 -0.79 7.40 11.82
N MET A 84 -1.65 6.48 12.28
CA MET A 84 -2.83 6.02 11.55
C MET A 84 -4.07 6.87 11.86
N VAL A 85 -4.35 7.12 13.14
CA VAL A 85 -5.57 7.81 13.59
C VAL A 85 -5.61 9.26 13.11
N PHE A 86 -4.48 9.97 13.18
CA PHE A 86 -4.46 11.40 12.86
C PHE A 86 -4.72 11.68 11.37
N PRO A 87 -4.03 11.04 10.40
CA PRO A 87 -4.32 11.24 8.98
C PRO A 87 -5.72 10.77 8.57
N ALA A 88 -6.20 9.65 9.14
CA ALA A 88 -7.56 9.17 8.92
C ALA A 88 -8.60 10.19 9.36
N PHE A 89 -8.43 10.74 10.56
CA PHE A 89 -9.34 11.75 11.12
C PHE A 89 -9.37 13.02 10.26
N VAL A 90 -8.21 13.53 9.85
CA VAL A 90 -8.11 14.70 8.96
C VAL A 90 -8.81 14.43 7.63
N TYR A 91 -8.60 13.26 7.02
CA TYR A 91 -9.23 12.88 5.76
C TYR A 91 -10.75 12.81 5.86
N VAL A 92 -11.28 12.17 6.91
CA VAL A 92 -12.72 12.06 7.15
C VAL A 92 -13.34 13.44 7.38
N LEU A 93 -12.67 14.31 8.13
CA LEU A 93 -13.18 15.66 8.40
C LEU A 93 -13.30 16.49 7.11
N ILE A 94 -12.31 16.38 6.22
CA ILE A 94 -12.31 17.06 4.92
C ILE A 94 -13.39 16.47 3.99
N ASN A 95 -13.60 15.15 4.00
CA ASN A 95 -14.50 14.44 3.08
C ASN A 95 -15.88 14.11 3.67
N ARG A 96 -16.26 14.72 4.81
CA ARG A 96 -17.47 14.38 5.56
C ARG A 96 -18.77 14.45 4.74
N ASP A 97 -18.82 15.35 3.76
CA ASP A 97 -20.00 15.61 2.93
C ASP A 97 -20.03 14.71 1.66
N ASN A 98 -18.99 13.89 1.45
CA ASN A 98 -18.87 12.99 0.31
C ASN A 98 -18.82 11.53 0.76
N GLN A 99 -20.01 10.90 0.79
CA GLN A 99 -20.16 9.52 1.25
C GLN A 99 -19.35 8.50 0.44
N ALA A 100 -19.13 8.74 -0.86
CA ALA A 100 -18.31 7.86 -1.68
C ALA A 100 -16.82 7.91 -1.27
N ALA A 101 -16.32 9.11 -0.94
CA ALA A 101 -14.93 9.31 -0.55
C ALA A 101 -14.62 8.78 0.86
N LEU A 102 -15.61 8.70 1.77
CA LEU A 102 -15.40 8.21 3.14
C LEU A 102 -14.84 6.79 3.22
N SER A 103 -15.08 5.95 2.20
CA SER A 103 -14.49 4.61 2.11
C SER A 103 -12.96 4.63 2.00
N GLY A 104 -12.39 5.75 1.53
CA GLY A 104 -10.95 5.97 1.34
C GLY A 104 -10.19 6.43 2.58
N TRP A 105 -10.78 6.39 3.78
CA TRP A 105 -10.16 6.91 5.01
C TRP A 105 -8.78 6.29 5.34
N ALA A 106 -8.53 5.07 4.88
CA ALA A 106 -7.27 4.36 5.13
C ALA A 106 -6.14 4.75 4.16
N ILE A 107 -6.46 5.36 3.01
CA ILE A 107 -5.46 5.78 2.00
C ILE A 107 -4.32 6.64 2.59
N PRO A 108 -4.59 7.72 3.36
CA PRO A 108 -3.52 8.56 3.93
C PRO A 108 -2.77 7.93 5.11
N THR A 109 -3.20 6.75 5.57
CA THR A 109 -2.57 6.06 6.71
C THR A 109 -1.47 5.10 6.30
N ALA A 110 -1.46 4.71 5.02
CA ALA A 110 -0.47 3.79 4.48
C ALA A 110 0.88 4.51 4.26
N THR A 111 1.95 3.93 4.80
CA THR A 111 3.33 4.36 4.55
C THR A 111 4.04 3.30 3.73
N ASP A 112 4.65 3.68 2.61
CA ASP A 112 5.49 2.77 1.82
C ASP A 112 6.79 2.49 2.58
N ILE A 113 7.08 1.21 2.82
CA ILE A 113 8.22 0.72 3.62
C ILE A 113 9.45 0.39 2.76
N ALA A 114 9.30 0.31 1.43
CA ALA A 114 10.30 -0.19 0.49
C ALA A 114 11.49 0.76 0.22
#